data_AF-A0A0K8V4E4-F1
#
_entry.id   AF-A0A0K8V4E4-F1
#
_cell.length_a   1.000
_cell.length_b   1.000
_cell.length_c   1.000
_cell.angle_alpha   90.00
_cell.angle_beta   90.00
_cell.angle_gamma   90.00
#
_symmetry.space_group_name_H-M   'P 1'
#
loop_
_entity.id
_entity.type
_entity.pdbx_description
1 polymer ?
#
loop_
_entity_poly.entity_id
_entity_poly.type
_entity_poly.pdbx_seq_one_letter_code
_entity_poly.pdbx_strand_id
1 'polypeptide(L)'
;MSATENEEGKLEPSTADSHTLHATKLSKVLAEIDTILAIDDFYAKRNRLYSYLENDLSTDYEQFKNSQYANEDLAEMLAKLQRKGVDLFVTFIFSNFEFLERLHDTWRKLLPWPTNAHETPLQYDASSQRLFDVHRLYVEFKRDWEKSERYNAYQGVVQALYADTRNGSANMHIFELLNNASANVGTVTLNMIKAKCDEL
;
A
#
# COMPACT_ATOMS: atom_id res chain seq x y z
N MET A 1 -17.72 54.65 37.18
CA MET A 1 -16.95 54.34 35.96
C MET A 1 -15.91 53.33 36.38
N SER A 2 -16.19 52.03 36.22
CA SER A 2 -15.91 51.23 35.00
C SER A 2 -14.39 51.09 34.80
N ALA A 3 -13.78 49.92 34.61
CA ALA A 3 -14.30 48.62 34.25
C ALA A 3 -13.36 47.51 34.78
N THR A 4 -13.96 46.40 35.19
CA THR A 4 -13.39 45.05 35.17
C THR A 4 -13.03 44.67 33.74
N GLU A 5 -11.81 44.22 33.51
CA GLU A 5 -11.47 43.40 32.34
C GLU A 5 -10.90 42.07 32.81
N ASN A 6 -11.54 41.02 32.31
CA ASN A 6 -11.30 39.61 32.58
C ASN A 6 -9.91 39.19 32.08
N GLU A 7 -9.07 38.65 32.94
CA GLU A 7 -8.07 37.68 32.52
C GLU A 7 -8.80 36.34 32.28
N GLU A 8 -9.05 36.03 31.01
CA GLU A 8 -9.41 34.68 30.59
C GLU A 8 -8.28 33.72 30.95
N GLY A 9 -8.46 33.00 32.06
CA GLY A 9 -7.65 31.87 32.44
C GLY A 9 -7.71 30.81 31.34
N LYS A 10 -6.63 30.73 30.56
CA LYS A 10 -6.35 29.61 29.66
C LYS A 10 -6.13 28.38 30.55
N LEU A 11 -7.20 27.64 30.81
CA LEU A 11 -7.14 26.36 31.53
C LEU A 11 -6.24 25.41 30.74
N GLU A 12 -5.02 25.20 31.24
CA GLU A 12 -4.20 24.07 30.80
C GLU A 12 -4.98 22.78 31.10
N PRO A 13 -5.10 21.86 30.14
CA PRO A 13 -5.84 20.62 30.35
C PRO A 13 -5.19 19.82 31.48
N SER A 14 -6.00 19.26 32.38
CA SER A 14 -5.48 18.49 33.51
C SER A 14 -4.66 17.29 33.00
N THR A 15 -3.69 16.86 33.79
CA THR A 15 -2.84 15.69 33.49
C THR A 15 -3.67 14.43 33.20
N ALA A 16 -4.82 14.27 33.85
CA ALA A 16 -5.77 13.18 33.60
C ALA A 16 -6.49 13.29 32.24
N ASP A 17 -6.83 14.51 31.81
CA ASP A 17 -7.48 14.75 30.51
C ASP A 17 -6.49 14.51 29.35
N SER A 18 -5.22 14.89 29.54
CA SER A 18 -4.14 14.67 28.58
C SER A 18 -3.80 13.17 28.41
N HIS A 19 -3.77 12.41 29.50
CA HIS A 19 -3.57 10.96 29.48
C HIS A 19 -4.76 10.22 28.82
N THR A 20 -6.00 10.64 29.12
CA THR A 20 -7.22 10.12 28.49
C THR A 20 -7.24 10.41 26.98
N LEU A 21 -6.84 11.60 26.57
CA LEU A 21 -6.72 11.97 25.16
C LEU A 21 -5.67 11.11 24.43
N HIS A 22 -4.54 10.82 25.08
CA HIS A 22 -3.49 9.95 24.56
C HIS A 22 -4.00 8.52 24.32
N ALA A 23 -4.65 7.91 25.32
CA ALA A 23 -5.22 6.58 25.21
C ALA A 23 -6.33 6.51 24.14
N THR A 24 -7.13 7.57 23.99
CA THR A 24 -8.22 7.65 23.01
C THR A 24 -7.69 7.70 21.57
N LYS A 25 -6.63 8.49 21.31
CA LYS A 25 -6.02 8.59 19.97
C LYS A 25 -5.37 7.29 19.53
N LEU A 26 -4.65 6.62 20.42
CA LEU A 26 -4.09 5.31 20.12
C LEU A 26 -5.19 4.26 19.90
N SER A 27 -6.24 4.28 20.72
CA SER A 27 -7.38 3.37 20.54
C SER A 27 -8.05 3.59 19.19
N LYS A 28 -8.13 4.84 18.71
CA LYS A 28 -8.62 5.17 17.36
C LYS A 28 -7.70 4.57 16.28
N VAL A 29 -6.38 4.72 16.40
CA VAL A 29 -5.41 4.10 15.47
C VAL A 29 -5.59 2.58 15.44
N LEU A 30 -5.61 1.93 16.61
CA LEU A 30 -5.76 0.47 16.69
C LEU A 30 -7.11 -0.01 16.14
N ALA A 31 -8.20 0.71 16.41
CA ALA A 31 -9.52 0.38 15.89
C ALA A 31 -9.62 0.55 14.37
N GLU A 32 -8.95 1.57 13.81
CA GLU A 32 -8.90 1.79 12.36
C GLU A 32 -8.08 0.69 11.68
N ILE A 33 -6.95 0.29 12.28
CA ILE A 33 -6.16 -0.86 11.82
C ILE A 33 -7.00 -2.15 11.85
N ASP A 34 -7.71 -2.42 12.95
CA ASP A 34 -8.58 -3.59 13.06
C ASP A 34 -9.71 -3.57 12.04
N THR A 35 -10.28 -2.40 11.77
CA THR A 35 -11.31 -2.20 10.74
C THR A 35 -10.76 -2.52 9.35
N ILE A 36 -9.56 -2.05 9.01
CA ILE A 36 -8.89 -2.35 7.73
C ILE A 36 -8.62 -3.85 7.61
N LEU A 37 -8.09 -4.48 8.66
CA LEU A 37 -7.76 -5.90 8.67
C LEU A 37 -9.01 -6.77 8.47
N ALA A 38 -10.16 -6.36 9.02
CA ALA A 38 -11.43 -7.07 8.95
C ALA A 38 -12.17 -6.96 7.60
N ILE A 39 -11.73 -6.14 6.65
CA ILE A 39 -12.37 -6.05 5.33
C ILE A 39 -12.10 -7.34 4.55
N ASP A 40 -13.12 -7.99 3.97
CA ASP A 40 -12.89 -9.16 3.12
C ASP A 40 -12.57 -8.78 1.67
N ASP A 41 -13.17 -7.69 1.18
CA ASP A 41 -12.95 -7.21 -0.18
C ASP A 41 -11.56 -6.58 -0.32
N PHE A 42 -10.74 -7.19 -1.17
CA PHE A 42 -9.36 -6.79 -1.37
C PHE A 42 -9.21 -5.34 -1.85
N TYR A 43 -10.05 -4.89 -2.78
CA TYR A 43 -9.94 -3.54 -3.34
C TYR A 43 -10.33 -2.48 -2.32
N ALA A 44 -11.40 -2.72 -1.58
CA ALA A 44 -11.83 -1.88 -0.48
C ALA A 44 -10.80 -1.84 0.65
N LYS A 45 -10.19 -3.00 0.99
CA LYS A 45 -9.12 -3.09 2.00
C LYS A 45 -7.93 -2.26 1.59
N ARG A 46 -7.45 -2.45 0.36
CA ARG A 46 -6.33 -1.71 -0.20
C ARG A 46 -6.61 -0.21 -0.22
N ASN A 47 -7.75 0.21 -0.77
CA ASN A 47 -8.09 1.63 -0.86
C ASN A 47 -8.20 2.27 0.52
N ARG A 48 -8.85 1.60 1.49
CA ARG A 48 -8.94 2.11 2.86
C ARG A 48 -7.58 2.23 3.52
N LEU A 49 -6.71 1.23 3.35
CA LEU A 49 -5.36 1.28 3.88
C LEU A 49 -4.55 2.43 3.26
N TYR A 50 -4.61 2.61 1.94
CA TYR A 50 -3.95 3.73 1.28
C TYR A 50 -4.45 5.08 1.79
N SER A 51 -5.76 5.26 1.86
CA SER A 51 -6.36 6.49 2.38
C SER A 51 -5.94 6.76 3.83
N TYR A 52 -5.91 5.72 4.68
CA TYR A 52 -5.49 5.85 6.07
C TYR A 52 -4.00 6.20 6.21
N LEU A 53 -3.13 5.52 5.46
CA LEU A 53 -1.69 5.79 5.47
C LEU A 53 -1.36 7.20 4.97
N GLU A 54 -2.03 7.65 3.91
CA GLU A 54 -1.76 8.93 3.26
C GLU A 54 -2.32 10.12 4.05
N ASN A 55 -3.51 9.99 4.64
CA ASN A 55 -4.23 11.14 5.20
C ASN A 55 -4.21 11.18 6.74
N ASP A 56 -4.19 10.03 7.40
CA ASP A 56 -4.51 9.95 8.83
C ASP A 56 -3.30 9.50 9.67
N LEU A 57 -2.53 8.51 9.20
CA LEU A 57 -1.47 7.89 10.01
C LEU A 57 -0.35 8.86 10.37
N SER A 58 0.10 9.71 9.44
CA SER A 58 1.17 10.67 9.73
C SER A 58 0.75 11.68 10.79
N THR A 59 -0.49 12.17 10.71
CA THR A 59 -1.08 13.10 11.68
C THR A 59 -1.27 12.45 13.05
N ASP A 60 -1.83 11.24 13.08
CA ASP A 60 -2.09 10.50 14.31
C ASP A 60 -0.77 10.10 15.00
N TYR A 61 0.27 9.74 14.24
CA TYR A 61 1.59 9.39 14.75
C TYR A 61 2.34 10.59 15.36
N GLU A 62 2.39 11.73 14.67
CA GLU A 62 3.07 12.92 15.20
C GLU A 62 2.38 13.45 16.46
N GLN A 63 1.06 13.36 16.55
CA GLN A 63 0.34 13.73 17.76
C GLN A 63 0.58 12.76 18.92
N PHE A 64 0.79 11.47 18.63
CA PHE A 64 1.15 10.46 19.63
C PHE A 64 2.57 10.66 20.17
N LYS A 65 3.55 10.84 19.27
CA LYS A 65 4.98 11.02 19.58
C LYS A 65 5.25 12.24 20.47
N ASN A 66 4.49 13.33 20.29
CA ASN A 66 4.70 14.58 21.02
C ASN A 66 4.02 14.63 22.39
N SER A 67 3.51 13.52 22.91
CA SER A 67 2.85 13.48 24.22
C SER A 67 3.83 13.23 25.38
N GLN A 68 3.56 13.82 26.54
CA GLN A 68 4.40 13.67 27.74
C GLN A 68 4.34 12.27 28.39
N TYR A 69 3.36 11.45 28.00
CA TYR A 69 3.13 10.09 28.52
C TYR A 69 3.68 9.00 27.60
N ALA A 70 4.33 9.38 26.51
CA ALA A 70 4.96 8.49 25.56
C ALA A 70 6.10 7.65 26.15
N ASN A 71 6.34 7.60 27.46
CA ASN A 71 7.34 6.69 28.06
C ASN A 71 6.73 5.70 29.06
N GLU A 72 5.61 6.04 29.73
CA GLU A 72 5.04 5.23 30.82
C GLU A 72 4.16 4.08 30.33
N ASP A 73 3.43 4.30 29.23
CA ASP A 73 2.54 3.31 28.61
C ASP A 73 3.05 2.78 27.25
N LEU A 74 4.21 3.28 26.85
CA LEU A 74 4.70 3.20 25.47
C LEU A 74 5.11 1.80 25.05
N ALA A 75 5.74 1.00 25.92
CA ALA A 75 6.36 -0.26 25.52
C ALA A 75 5.32 -1.31 25.09
N GLU A 76 4.24 -1.49 25.85
CA GLU A 76 3.18 -2.44 25.49
C GLU A 76 2.35 -1.94 24.31
N MET A 77 2.10 -0.63 24.25
CA MET A 77 1.38 0.03 23.16
C MET A 77 2.15 -0.01 21.84
N LEU A 78 3.45 0.29 21.85
CA LEU A 78 4.34 0.15 20.70
C LEU A 78 4.47 -1.30 20.26
N ALA A 79 4.53 -2.26 21.20
CA ALA A 79 4.55 -3.67 20.83
C ALA A 79 3.26 -4.10 20.10
N LYS A 80 2.10 -3.59 20.52
CA LYS A 80 0.82 -3.82 19.82
C LYS A 80 0.80 -3.15 18.45
N LEU A 81 1.21 -1.88 18.36
CA LEU A 81 1.32 -1.15 17.09
C LEU A 81 2.32 -1.80 16.13
N GLN A 82 3.44 -2.29 16.63
CA GLN A 82 4.46 -2.94 15.82
C GLN A 82 3.93 -4.26 15.26
N ARG A 83 3.26 -5.09 16.07
CA ARG A 83 2.62 -6.32 15.57
C ARG A 83 1.52 -6.03 14.56
N LYS A 84 0.63 -5.09 14.87
CA LYS A 84 -0.48 -4.71 13.97
C LYS A 84 0.03 -4.04 12.68
N GLY A 85 1.10 -3.26 12.77
CA GLY A 85 1.81 -2.68 11.62
C GLY A 85 2.48 -3.75 10.76
N VAL A 86 3.05 -4.79 11.38
CA VAL A 86 3.55 -5.98 10.66
C VAL A 86 2.39 -6.70 9.99
N ASP A 87 1.26 -6.92 10.68
CA ASP A 87 0.07 -7.57 10.10
C ASP A 87 -0.49 -6.77 8.91
N LEU A 88 -0.54 -5.44 9.03
CA LEU A 88 -0.95 -4.55 7.93
C LEU A 88 0.04 -4.56 6.77
N PHE A 89 1.35 -4.56 7.04
CA PHE A 89 2.36 -4.65 6.00
C PHE A 89 2.25 -5.99 5.26
N VAL A 90 2.16 -7.10 6.00
CA VAL A 90 1.95 -8.43 5.45
C VAL A 90 0.68 -8.45 4.61
N THR A 91 -0.43 -7.99 5.17
CA THR A 91 -1.71 -7.90 4.47
C THR A 91 -1.59 -7.07 3.21
N PHE A 92 -1.00 -5.88 3.28
CA PHE A 92 -0.77 -5.00 2.13
C PHE A 92 0.02 -5.68 1.03
N ILE A 93 1.13 -6.35 1.37
CA ILE A 93 1.94 -7.04 0.37
C ILE A 93 1.17 -8.17 -0.28
N PHE A 94 0.59 -9.09 0.50
CA PHE A 94 -0.22 -10.18 -0.05
C PHE A 94 -1.38 -9.68 -0.91
N SER A 95 -2.01 -8.60 -0.48
CA SER A 95 -3.10 -7.95 -1.20
C SER A 95 -2.62 -7.46 -2.59
N ASN A 96 -1.43 -6.84 -2.69
CA ASN A 96 -0.87 -6.45 -3.98
C ASN A 96 -0.49 -7.66 -4.85
N PHE A 97 0.05 -8.73 -4.26
CA PHE A 97 0.31 -9.99 -5.00
C PHE A 97 -0.98 -10.58 -5.57
N GLU A 98 -2.02 -10.75 -4.76
CA GLU A 98 -3.31 -11.29 -5.17
C GLU A 98 -3.96 -10.46 -6.28
N PHE A 99 -3.86 -9.14 -6.19
CA PHE A 99 -4.33 -8.24 -7.24
C PHE A 99 -3.64 -8.48 -8.57
N LEU A 100 -2.30 -8.51 -8.56
CA LEU A 100 -1.51 -8.75 -9.76
C LEU A 100 -1.89 -10.10 -10.38
N GLU A 101 -1.94 -11.16 -9.57
CA GLU A 101 -2.32 -12.49 -10.03
C GLU A 101 -3.71 -12.50 -10.67
N ARG A 102 -4.73 -11.96 -9.98
CA ARG A 102 -6.12 -11.93 -10.49
C ARG A 102 -6.26 -11.08 -11.74
N LEU A 103 -5.61 -9.91 -11.78
CA LEU A 103 -5.65 -9.03 -12.94
C LEU A 103 -5.02 -9.69 -14.16
N HIS A 104 -3.81 -10.25 -13.98
CA HIS A 104 -3.09 -10.93 -15.04
C HIS A 104 -3.80 -12.21 -15.51
N ASP A 105 -4.44 -12.97 -14.61
CA ASP A 105 -5.29 -14.11 -14.98
C ASP A 105 -6.54 -13.69 -15.75
N THR A 106 -7.13 -12.54 -15.41
CA THR A 106 -8.28 -11.98 -16.13
C THR A 106 -7.86 -11.55 -17.52
N TRP A 107 -6.77 -10.79 -17.64
CA TRP A 107 -6.22 -10.37 -18.94
C TRP A 107 -5.83 -11.56 -19.81
N ARG A 108 -5.31 -12.63 -19.20
CA ARG A 108 -5.04 -13.87 -19.92
C ARG A 108 -6.29 -14.47 -20.56
N LYS A 109 -7.47 -14.29 -19.97
CA LYS A 109 -8.73 -14.79 -20.55
C LYS A 109 -9.30 -13.90 -21.65
N LEU A 110 -8.82 -12.65 -21.77
CA LEU A 110 -9.35 -11.66 -22.71
C LEU A 110 -8.66 -11.69 -24.09
N LEU A 111 -7.47 -12.26 -24.17
CA LEU A 111 -6.69 -12.35 -25.41
C LEU A 111 -6.41 -13.82 -25.75
N PRO A 112 -6.35 -14.21 -27.04
CA PRO A 112 -5.73 -15.47 -27.41
C PRO A 112 -4.25 -15.41 -27.02
N TRP A 113 -3.66 -16.52 -26.55
CA TRP A 113 -2.23 -16.59 -26.21
C TRP A 113 -1.56 -17.69 -27.02
N PRO A 114 -0.28 -17.51 -27.41
CA PRO A 114 0.47 -18.60 -27.98
C PRO A 114 0.55 -19.72 -26.94
N THR A 115 0.01 -20.89 -27.28
CA THR A 115 0.10 -22.06 -26.40
C THR A 115 1.48 -22.71 -26.47
N ASN A 116 2.21 -22.47 -27.56
CA ASN A 116 3.48 -23.12 -27.87
C ASN A 116 4.49 -22.09 -28.42
N ALA A 117 5.79 -22.28 -28.14
CA ALA A 117 6.87 -21.42 -28.64
C ALA A 117 7.04 -21.44 -30.18
N HIS A 118 6.36 -22.35 -30.87
CA HIS A 118 6.43 -22.55 -32.33
C HIS A 118 5.17 -22.11 -33.07
N GLU A 119 4.19 -21.52 -32.39
CA GLU A 119 3.01 -20.94 -33.04
C GLU A 119 3.34 -19.63 -33.75
N THR A 120 2.64 -19.39 -34.85
CA THR A 120 2.70 -18.12 -35.58
C THR A 120 2.40 -16.97 -34.62
N PRO A 121 3.19 -15.88 -34.61
CA PRO A 121 2.93 -14.73 -33.75
C PRO A 121 1.50 -14.23 -33.97
N LEU A 122 0.71 -14.21 -32.89
CA LEU A 122 -0.64 -13.66 -32.92
C LEU A 122 -0.53 -12.17 -33.26
N GLN A 123 -1.25 -11.73 -34.30
CA GLN A 123 -1.36 -10.32 -34.61
C GLN A 123 -2.36 -9.68 -33.67
N TYR A 124 -1.88 -8.79 -32.82
CA TYR A 124 -2.71 -7.97 -31.95
C TYR A 124 -2.77 -6.54 -32.49
N ASP A 125 -3.89 -5.85 -32.25
CA ASP A 125 -3.89 -4.40 -32.34
C ASP A 125 -2.96 -3.80 -31.27
N ALA A 126 -2.64 -2.51 -31.39
CA ALA A 126 -1.67 -1.86 -30.50
C ALA A 126 -2.05 -1.94 -29.00
N SER A 127 -3.35 -1.90 -28.66
CA SER A 127 -3.80 -1.96 -27.27
C SER A 127 -3.69 -3.38 -26.73
N SER A 128 -4.14 -4.36 -27.51
CA SER A 128 -4.04 -5.78 -27.17
C SER A 128 -2.58 -6.25 -27.08
N GLN A 129 -1.69 -5.77 -27.96
CA GLN A 129 -0.26 -6.04 -27.91
C GLN A 129 0.34 -5.55 -26.59
N ARG A 130 -0.09 -4.37 -26.13
CA ARG A 130 0.41 -3.80 -24.89
C ARG A 130 -0.02 -4.58 -23.66
N LEU A 131 -1.27 -5.03 -23.60
CA LEU A 131 -1.74 -5.92 -22.55
C LEU A 131 -1.02 -7.28 -22.58
N PHE A 132 -0.76 -7.80 -23.79
CA PHE A 132 0.06 -8.99 -23.99
C PHE A 132 1.46 -8.83 -23.40
N ASP A 133 2.16 -7.74 -23.74
CA ASP A 133 3.53 -7.48 -23.28
C ASP A 133 3.60 -7.30 -21.76
N VAL A 134 2.65 -6.58 -21.17
CA VAL A 134 2.58 -6.39 -19.71
C VAL A 134 2.39 -7.74 -18.99
N HIS A 135 1.52 -8.61 -19.49
CA HIS A 135 1.35 -9.95 -18.91
C HIS A 135 2.56 -10.86 -19.12
N ARG A 136 3.15 -10.88 -20.33
CA ARG A 136 4.34 -11.68 -20.61
C ARG A 136 5.49 -11.32 -19.67
N LEU A 137 5.76 -10.02 -19.51
CA LEU A 137 6.82 -9.53 -18.63
C LEU A 137 6.52 -9.83 -17.15
N TYR A 138 5.26 -9.77 -16.74
CA TYR A 138 4.86 -10.23 -15.40
C TYR A 138 5.17 -11.71 -15.17
N VAL A 139 4.85 -12.59 -16.13
CA VAL A 139 5.15 -14.03 -16.02
C VAL A 139 6.66 -14.29 -15.98
N GLU A 140 7.45 -13.54 -16.76
CA GLU A 140 8.91 -13.65 -16.75
C GLU A 140 9.53 -13.20 -15.42
N PHE A 141 9.04 -12.09 -14.86
CA PHE A 141 9.39 -11.62 -13.53
C PHE A 141 9.00 -12.65 -12.46
N LYS A 142 7.76 -13.15 -12.50
CA LYS A 142 7.25 -14.16 -11.56
C LYS A 142 8.04 -15.47 -11.58
N ARG A 143 8.66 -15.83 -12.70
CA ARG A 143 9.48 -17.05 -12.78
C ARG A 143 10.81 -16.90 -12.03
N ASP A 144 11.30 -15.68 -11.86
CA ASP A 144 12.61 -15.39 -11.31
C ASP A 144 12.62 -14.00 -10.69
N TRP A 145 12.06 -13.95 -9.48
CA TRP A 145 11.84 -12.70 -8.73
C TRP A 145 13.15 -12.03 -8.31
N GLU A 146 14.26 -12.77 -8.37
CA GLU A 146 15.59 -12.31 -7.96
C GLU A 146 16.27 -11.46 -9.02
N LYS A 147 15.81 -11.53 -10.27
CA LYS A 147 16.37 -10.73 -11.35
C LYS A 147 15.76 -9.35 -11.41
N SER A 148 16.49 -8.38 -10.87
CA SER A 148 16.16 -6.95 -10.93
C SER A 148 15.90 -6.46 -12.36
N GLU A 149 16.59 -6.99 -13.37
CA GLU A 149 16.35 -6.66 -14.77
C GLU A 149 14.94 -7.02 -15.24
N ARG A 150 14.41 -8.18 -14.81
CA ARG A 150 13.06 -8.61 -15.17
C ARG A 150 11.99 -7.78 -14.48
N TYR A 151 12.22 -7.45 -13.20
CA TYR A 151 11.38 -6.48 -12.49
C TYR A 151 11.38 -5.13 -13.20
N ASN A 152 12.56 -4.58 -13.54
CA ASN A 152 12.67 -3.28 -14.18
C ASN A 152 11.99 -3.24 -15.55
N ALA A 153 12.10 -4.32 -16.34
CA ALA A 153 11.41 -4.44 -17.62
C ALA A 153 9.89 -4.46 -17.45
N TYR A 154 9.38 -5.27 -16.51
CA TYR A 154 7.95 -5.30 -16.17
C TYR A 154 7.44 -3.95 -15.64
N GLN A 155 8.14 -3.37 -14.67
CA GLN A 155 7.76 -2.09 -14.07
C GLN A 155 7.78 -0.96 -15.11
N GLY A 156 8.75 -0.96 -16.03
CA GLY A 156 8.83 0.03 -17.10
C GLY A 156 7.61 0.03 -18.03
N VAL A 157 7.14 -1.15 -18.44
CA VAL A 157 5.94 -1.24 -19.31
C VAL A 157 4.66 -0.86 -18.57
N VAL A 158 4.56 -1.19 -17.29
CA VAL A 158 3.42 -0.81 -16.44
C VAL A 158 3.39 0.71 -16.24
N GLN A 159 4.53 1.33 -15.95
CA GLN A 159 4.65 2.79 -15.82
C GLN A 159 4.26 3.50 -17.10
N ALA A 160 4.72 3.01 -18.26
CA ALA A 160 4.35 3.57 -19.55
C ALA A 160 2.84 3.42 -19.81
N LEU A 161 2.25 2.26 -19.48
CA LEU A 161 0.80 2.04 -19.61
C LEU A 161 0.00 3.00 -18.73
N TYR A 162 0.43 3.22 -17.49
CA TYR A 162 -0.20 4.18 -16.59
C TYR A 162 -0.07 5.62 -17.12
N ALA A 163 1.12 6.04 -17.56
CA ALA A 163 1.36 7.37 -18.09
C ALA A 163 0.44 7.69 -19.27
N ASP A 164 0.26 6.75 -20.19
CA ASP A 164 -0.56 6.93 -21.39
C ASP A 164 -2.06 6.93 -21.11
N THR A 165 -2.49 6.33 -20.01
CA THR A 165 -3.90 6.22 -19.63
C THR A 165 -4.36 7.28 -18.62
N ARG A 166 -3.41 8.03 -18.04
CA ARG A 166 -3.60 9.00 -16.95
C ARG A 166 -4.60 10.12 -17.26
N ASN A 167 -4.73 10.53 -18.52
CA ASN A 167 -5.55 11.70 -18.90
C ASN A 167 -6.74 11.36 -19.83
N GLY A 168 -7.06 10.08 -20.05
CA GLY A 168 -8.00 9.74 -21.12
C GLY A 168 -8.75 8.41 -21.02
N SER A 169 -8.55 7.63 -19.95
CA SER A 169 -9.20 6.33 -19.82
C SER A 169 -10.24 6.31 -18.70
N ALA A 170 -11.44 5.80 -18.99
CA ALA A 170 -12.43 5.45 -17.97
C ALA A 170 -11.89 4.43 -16.95
N ASN A 171 -10.84 3.69 -17.34
CA ASN A 171 -10.19 2.66 -16.53
C ASN A 171 -8.88 3.13 -15.90
N MET A 172 -8.60 4.43 -15.84
CA MET A 172 -7.37 4.99 -15.25
C MET A 172 -7.05 4.37 -13.89
N HIS A 173 -8.05 4.24 -13.02
CA HIS A 173 -7.91 3.67 -11.68
C HIS A 173 -7.30 2.26 -11.70
N ILE A 174 -7.63 1.40 -12.68
CA ILE A 174 -7.05 0.05 -12.79
C ILE A 174 -5.56 0.11 -13.11
N PHE A 175 -5.16 1.02 -14.00
CA PHE A 175 -3.75 1.17 -14.40
C PHE A 175 -2.90 1.82 -13.32
N GLU A 176 -3.48 2.76 -12.56
CA GLU A 176 -2.86 3.29 -11.35
C GLU A 176 -2.69 2.20 -10.28
N LEU A 177 -3.75 1.41 -10.05
CA LEU A 177 -3.70 0.30 -9.11
C LEU A 177 -2.62 -0.72 -9.49
N LEU A 178 -2.48 -1.05 -10.79
CA LEU A 178 -1.43 -1.89 -11.36
C LEU A 178 -0.04 -1.32 -11.12
N ASN A 179 0.18 -0.05 -11.47
CA ASN A 179 1.47 0.61 -11.28
C ASN A 179 1.94 0.62 -9.82
N ASN A 180 1.02 0.90 -8.90
CA ASN A 180 1.33 0.93 -7.48
C ASN A 180 1.58 -0.49 -6.95
N ALA A 181 0.77 -1.48 -7.36
CA ALA A 181 0.95 -2.85 -6.91
C ALA A 181 2.25 -3.48 -7.41
N SER A 182 2.59 -3.26 -8.69
CA SER A 182 3.83 -3.77 -9.27
C SER A 182 5.06 -3.16 -8.61
N ALA A 183 5.04 -1.86 -8.32
CA ALA A 183 6.13 -1.17 -7.63
C ALA A 183 6.35 -1.72 -6.21
N ASN A 184 5.28 -1.86 -5.42
CA ASN A 184 5.35 -2.34 -4.04
C ASN A 184 5.91 -3.77 -3.97
N VAL A 185 5.32 -4.66 -4.78
CA VAL A 185 5.65 -6.08 -4.80
C VAL A 185 7.11 -6.28 -5.22
N GLY A 186 7.53 -5.68 -6.33
CA GLY A 186 8.90 -5.84 -6.80
C GLY A 186 9.94 -5.23 -5.86
N THR A 187 9.66 -4.07 -5.27
CA THR A 187 10.59 -3.42 -4.32
C THR A 187 10.75 -4.25 -3.05
N VAL A 188 9.65 -4.77 -2.49
CA VAL A 188 9.70 -5.61 -1.29
C VAL A 188 10.43 -6.92 -1.57
N THR A 189 10.13 -7.59 -2.68
CA THR A 189 10.82 -8.83 -3.02
C THR A 189 12.32 -8.62 -3.18
N LEU A 190 12.75 -7.59 -3.92
CA LEU A 190 14.18 -7.30 -4.11
C LEU A 190 14.89 -6.97 -2.80
N ASN A 191 14.26 -6.20 -1.91
CA ASN A 191 14.84 -5.86 -0.61
C ASN A 191 14.96 -7.09 0.31
N MET A 192 13.96 -7.98 0.32
CA MET A 192 14.02 -9.24 1.07
C MET A 192 15.14 -10.16 0.56
N ILE A 193 15.36 -10.21 -0.75
CA ILE A 193 16.44 -11.01 -1.34
C ILE A 193 17.80 -10.44 -0.97
N LYS A 194 17.99 -9.12 -1.11
CA LYS A 194 19.24 -8.46 -0.70
C LYS A 194 19.57 -8.71 0.77
N ALA A 195 18.59 -8.55 1.65
CA ALA A 195 18.76 -8.83 3.07
C ALA A 195 19.22 -10.28 3.32
N LYS A 196 18.65 -11.26 2.61
CA LYS A 196 19.10 -12.66 2.70
C LYS A 196 20.50 -12.90 2.13
N CYS A 197 20.91 -12.14 1.11
CA CYS A 197 22.26 -12.24 0.55
C CYS A 197 23.30 -11.59 1.46
N ASP A 198 22.95 -10.52 2.18
CA ASP A 198 23.85 -9.84 3.13
C ASP A 198 24.03 -10.62 4.44
N GLU A 199 23.12 -11.58 4.74
CA GLU A 199 23.20 -12.49 5.88
C GLU A 199 24.12 -13.72 5.64
N LEU A 200 24.56 -13.97 4.39
CA LEU A 200 25.38 -15.12 3.97
C LEU A 200 26.85 -14.76 3.79
#